data_AF-A0A351C9X2-F1
#
_entry.id   AF-A0A351C9X2-F1
#
_cell.length_a   1.000
_cell.length_b   1.000
_cell.length_c   1.000
_cell.angle_alpha   90.00
_cell.angle_beta   90.00
_cell.angle_gamma   90.00
#
_symmetry.space_group_name_H-M   'P 1'
#
loop_
_entity.id
_entity.type
_entity.pdbx_description
1 polymer ?
#
loop_
_entity_poly.entity_id
_entity_poly.type
_entity_poly.pdbx_seq_one_letter_code
_entity_poly.pdbx_strand_id
1 'polypeptide(L)'
;MRTFYLFLFSFALLLAGCAEAPASTDAKADATPAVSKRVVRVNTTTVALSPFEEIIPITGVVDAPNDASLSAQSAGTITSLVQVGTTISKGEVIARLDDRLMMAALEQSKANLTSAKASAD
;
A
#
# COMPACT_ATOMS: atom_id res chain seq x y z
N MET A 1 -2.64 38.01 53.87
CA MET A 1 -3.83 37.96 54.76
C MET A 1 -4.12 39.28 55.47
N ARG A 2 -3.11 40.04 55.93
CA ARG A 2 -3.32 41.39 56.54
C ARG A 2 -3.77 42.48 55.54
N THR A 3 -3.33 42.40 54.28
CA THR A 3 -3.75 43.28 53.18
C THR A 3 -5.16 42.98 52.65
N PHE A 4 -5.65 41.75 52.81
CA PHE A 4 -7.02 41.36 52.43
C PHE A 4 -8.05 41.93 53.42
N TYR A 5 -7.69 42.02 54.72
CA TYR A 5 -8.53 42.65 55.75
C TYR A 5 -8.61 44.19 55.61
N LEU A 6 -7.55 44.84 55.13
CA LEU A 6 -7.54 46.28 54.83
C LEU A 6 -8.42 46.64 53.63
N PHE A 7 -8.51 45.75 52.63
CA PHE A 7 -9.39 45.94 51.47
C PHE A 7 -10.87 45.68 51.81
N LEU A 8 -11.15 44.76 52.74
CA LEU A 8 -12.50 44.43 53.22
C LEU A 8 -13.07 45.52 54.15
N PHE A 9 -12.20 46.21 54.91
CA PHE A 9 -12.59 47.35 55.76
C PHE A 9 -12.85 48.65 54.95
N SER A 10 -12.15 48.84 53.82
CA SER A 10 -12.40 49.96 52.90
C SER A 10 -13.70 49.80 52.10
N PHE A 11 -14.15 48.56 51.86
CA PHE A 11 -15.41 48.28 51.16
C PHE A 11 -16.64 48.48 52.06
N ALA A 12 -16.51 48.23 53.37
CA ALA A 12 -17.57 48.48 54.34
C ALA A 12 -17.85 49.99 54.57
N LEU A 13 -16.85 50.86 54.35
CA LEU A 13 -17.02 52.31 54.48
C LEU A 13 -17.72 52.97 53.28
N LEU A 14 -17.77 52.30 52.12
CA LEU A 14 -18.49 52.79 50.94
C LEU A 14 -20.00 52.47 50.95
N LEU A 15 -20.46 51.54 51.81
CA LEU A 15 -21.87 51.10 51.82
C LEU A 15 -22.75 51.79 52.89
N ALA A 16 -22.19 52.64 53.75
CA ALA A 16 -22.95 53.33 54.81
C ALA A 16 -23.23 54.82 54.52
N GLY A 17 -23.15 55.23 53.26
CA GLY A 17 -23.25 56.63 52.83
C GLY A 17 -24.35 56.89 51.80
N CYS A 18 -25.61 56.57 52.11
CA CYS A 18 -26.80 57.28 51.62
C CYS A 18 -28.03 56.87 52.42
N ALA A 19 -28.43 57.74 53.34
CA ALA A 19 -29.73 57.75 53.99
C ALA A 19 -30.65 58.75 53.25
N GLU A 20 -31.92 58.36 53.15
CA GLU A 20 -33.14 59.11 52.81
C GLU A 20 -33.38 59.69 51.38
N ALA A 21 -34.60 59.42 50.91
CA ALA A 21 -35.20 59.62 49.57
C ALA A 21 -35.87 61.02 49.41
N PRO A 22 -36.79 61.31 48.44
CA PRO A 22 -37.17 60.66 47.17
C PRO A 22 -37.30 61.65 45.98
N ALA A 23 -37.36 61.17 44.73
CA ALA A 23 -38.19 61.73 43.63
C ALA A 23 -38.00 60.94 42.32
N SER A 24 -39.09 60.39 41.82
CA SER A 24 -39.28 59.87 40.45
C SER A 24 -38.97 60.91 39.38
N THR A 25 -38.39 60.51 38.24
CA THR A 25 -38.73 61.02 36.89
C THR A 25 -38.05 60.14 35.83
N ASP A 26 -38.90 59.39 35.13
CA ASP A 26 -38.92 59.08 33.70
C ASP A 26 -37.70 58.59 32.92
N ALA A 27 -38.01 57.53 32.17
CA ALA A 27 -37.27 56.94 31.09
C ALA A 27 -36.97 57.93 29.94
N LYS A 28 -35.76 57.81 29.41
CA LYS A 28 -35.37 58.16 28.03
C LYS A 28 -34.20 57.24 27.68
N ALA A 29 -34.40 56.11 27.00
CA ALA A 29 -34.60 56.00 25.55
C ALA A 29 -33.47 56.66 24.76
N ASP A 30 -32.27 56.08 24.82
CA ASP A 30 -31.24 56.28 23.79
C ASP A 30 -31.45 55.26 22.67
N ALA A 31 -32.12 55.73 21.62
CA ALA A 31 -32.31 55.01 20.37
C ALA A 31 -31.03 55.05 19.54
N THR A 32 -30.27 53.96 19.55
CA THR A 32 -29.33 53.62 18.47
C THR A 32 -30.09 52.77 17.45
N PRO A 33 -30.00 53.03 16.13
CA PRO A 33 -30.78 52.30 15.14
C PRO A 33 -30.32 50.85 15.10
N ALA A 34 -31.08 49.96 15.73
CA ALA A 34 -30.91 48.53 15.58
C ALA A 34 -31.31 48.16 14.16
N VAL A 35 -30.34 48.14 13.24
CA VAL A 35 -30.49 47.45 11.96
C VAL A 35 -30.90 46.02 12.30
N SER A 36 -32.14 45.66 11.98
CA SER A 36 -32.67 44.32 12.18
C SER A 36 -31.85 43.36 11.31
N LYS A 37 -30.83 42.76 11.92
CA LYS A 37 -29.98 41.77 11.27
C LYS A 37 -30.88 40.60 10.88
N ARG A 38 -31.23 40.50 9.60
CA ARG A 38 -32.03 39.40 9.05
C ARG A 38 -31.27 38.09 9.31
N VAL A 39 -31.72 37.35 10.31
CA VAL A 39 -31.15 36.05 10.65
C VAL A 39 -31.68 35.03 9.65
N VAL A 40 -30.83 34.65 8.69
CA VAL A 40 -31.12 33.56 7.76
C VAL A 40 -30.66 32.27 8.44
N ARG A 41 -31.60 31.36 8.68
CA ARG A 41 -31.28 30.04 9.25
C ARG A 41 -30.49 29.25 8.20
N VAL A 42 -29.27 28.86 8.55
CA VAL A 42 -28.41 27.99 7.73
C VAL A 42 -28.14 26.70 8.48
N ASN A 43 -27.91 25.64 7.74
CA ASN A 43 -27.54 24.35 8.29
C ASN A 43 -26.06 24.13 8.03
N THR A 44 -25.29 23.87 9.09
CA THR A 44 -23.84 23.65 9.01
C THR A 44 -23.50 22.27 9.55
N THR A 45 -22.46 21.66 8.99
CA THR A 45 -21.88 20.44 9.53
C THR A 45 -20.43 20.70 9.91
N THR A 46 -19.98 20.05 10.99
CA THR A 46 -18.60 20.17 11.47
C THR A 46 -17.74 19.16 10.73
N VAL A 47 -16.70 19.63 10.04
CA VAL A 47 -15.74 18.76 9.35
C VAL A 47 -14.77 18.19 10.39
N ALA A 48 -14.62 16.87 10.41
CA ALA A 48 -13.65 16.16 11.21
C ALA A 48 -12.68 15.39 10.30
N LEU A 49 -11.42 15.32 10.71
CA LEU A 49 -10.42 14.54 9.98
C LEU A 49 -10.73 13.06 10.12
N SER A 50 -10.75 12.36 8.99
CA SER A 50 -10.86 10.90 8.94
C SER A 50 -9.82 10.36 7.97
N PRO A 51 -9.26 9.16 8.24
CA PRO A 51 -8.39 8.51 7.28
C PRO A 51 -9.19 8.18 6.01
N PHE A 52 -8.61 8.54 4.86
CA PHE A 52 -9.15 8.24 3.53
C PHE A 52 -8.12 7.40 2.78
N GLU A 53 -8.56 6.28 2.21
CA GLU A 53 -7.73 5.41 1.39
C GLU A 53 -8.25 5.44 -0.05
N GLU A 54 -7.38 5.85 -0.98
CA GLU A 54 -7.67 5.84 -2.41
C GLU A 54 -7.13 4.54 -3.03
N ILE A 55 -8.04 3.62 -3.35
CA ILE A 55 -7.69 2.36 -4.02
C ILE A 55 -7.96 2.52 -5.51
N ILE A 56 -6.92 2.39 -6.33
CA ILE A 56 -7.02 2.38 -7.79
C ILE A 56 -6.82 0.94 -8.28
N PRO A 57 -7.89 0.22 -8.66
CA PRO A 57 -7.76 -1.14 -9.17
C PRO A 57 -7.15 -1.11 -10.58
N ILE A 58 -6.08 -1.86 -10.78
CA ILE A 58 -5.43 -2.04 -12.08
C ILE A 58 -5.62 -3.48 -12.54
N THR A 59 -5.97 -3.67 -13.80
CA THR A 59 -6.06 -4.98 -14.44
C THR A 59 -4.83 -5.24 -15.31
N GLY A 60 -4.37 -6.49 -15.35
CA GLY A 60 -3.27 -6.93 -16.20
C GLY A 60 -3.34 -8.43 -16.48
N VAL A 61 -2.54 -8.88 -17.44
CA VAL A 61 -2.37 -10.30 -17.74
C VAL A 61 -1.11 -10.78 -17.03
N VAL A 62 -1.18 -11.98 -16.45
CA VAL A 62 -0.02 -12.66 -15.85
C VAL A 62 0.56 -13.59 -16.90
N ASP A 63 1.87 -13.52 -17.09
CA ASP A 63 2.61 -14.40 -17.99
C ASP A 63 3.77 -15.08 -17.26
N ALA A 64 4.22 -16.22 -17.79
CA ALA A 64 5.37 -16.93 -17.26
C ALA A 64 6.64 -16.09 -17.51
N PRO A 65 7.47 -15.84 -16.48
CA PRO A 65 8.69 -15.06 -16.66
C PRO A 65 9.71 -15.76 -17.57
N ASN A 66 9.62 -17.09 -17.70
CA ASN A 66 10.46 -17.90 -18.58
C ASN A 66 9.60 -18.96 -19.26
N ASP A 67 9.71 -19.03 -20.58
CA ASP A 67 9.13 -20.09 -21.41
C ASP A 67 10.23 -20.70 -22.29
N ALA A 68 10.15 -22.00 -22.54
CA ALA A 68 11.15 -22.74 -23.29
C ALA A 68 10.47 -23.76 -24.22
N SER A 69 10.63 -23.55 -25.52
CA SER A 69 10.29 -24.56 -26.53
C SER A 69 11.49 -25.46 -26.76
N LEU A 70 11.32 -26.76 -26.51
CA LEU A 70 12.39 -27.76 -26.62
C LEU A 70 12.21 -28.58 -27.90
N SER A 71 13.29 -28.74 -28.64
CA SER A 71 13.34 -29.54 -29.87
C SER A 71 14.53 -30.51 -29.83
N ALA A 72 14.38 -31.66 -30.48
CA ALA A 72 15.49 -32.60 -30.60
C ALA A 72 16.58 -32.03 -31.52
N GLN A 73 17.84 -32.13 -31.09
CA GLN A 73 18.99 -31.69 -31.89
C GLN A 73 19.37 -32.67 -33.01
N SER A 74 18.90 -33.92 -32.91
CA SER A 74 19.13 -34.96 -33.91
C SER A 74 17.81 -35.64 -34.27
N ALA A 75 17.72 -36.14 -35.49
CA ALA A 75 16.59 -36.94 -35.93
C ALA A 75 16.65 -38.34 -35.30
N GLY A 76 15.52 -38.81 -34.78
CA GLY A 76 15.41 -40.14 -34.19
C GLY A 76 13.99 -40.42 -33.69
N THR A 77 13.72 -41.69 -33.43
CA THR A 77 12.44 -42.14 -32.87
C THR A 77 12.44 -41.95 -31.35
N ILE A 78 11.36 -41.41 -30.79
CA ILE A 78 11.21 -41.27 -29.34
C ILE A 78 10.96 -42.64 -28.70
N THR A 79 11.74 -43.01 -27.69
CA THR A 79 11.62 -44.26 -26.93
C THR A 79 10.95 -44.07 -25.57
N SER A 80 11.12 -42.90 -24.95
CA SER A 80 10.43 -42.53 -23.72
C SER A 80 10.10 -41.04 -23.69
N LEU A 81 8.96 -40.69 -23.11
CA LEU A 81 8.49 -39.32 -22.95
C LEU A 81 7.91 -39.14 -21.54
N VAL A 82 8.26 -38.04 -20.88
CA VAL A 82 7.67 -37.66 -19.59
C VAL A 82 6.23 -37.21 -19.77
N GLN A 83 5.39 -37.46 -18.75
CA GLN A 83 3.99 -37.09 -18.79
C GLN A 83 3.79 -35.56 -18.83
N VAL A 84 2.76 -35.13 -19.57
CA VAL A 84 2.39 -33.72 -19.65
C VAL A 84 1.91 -33.24 -18.27
N GLY A 85 2.40 -32.08 -17.84
CA GLY A 85 2.08 -31.48 -16.54
C GLY A 85 3.02 -31.88 -15.41
N THR A 86 4.04 -32.69 -15.67
CA THR A 86 5.08 -33.01 -14.69
C THR A 86 6.03 -31.83 -14.47
N THR A 87 6.29 -31.48 -13.21
CA THR A 87 7.34 -30.54 -12.83
C THR A 87 8.71 -31.20 -12.96
N ILE A 88 9.63 -30.55 -13.67
CA ILE A 88 10.98 -31.06 -13.94
C ILE A 88 12.04 -30.10 -13.42
N SER A 89 13.22 -30.62 -13.10
CA SER A 89 14.39 -29.82 -12.74
C SER A 89 15.36 -29.66 -13.92
N LYS A 90 16.25 -28.66 -13.83
CA LYS A 90 17.30 -28.45 -14.85
C LYS A 90 18.18 -29.70 -14.96
N GLY A 91 18.34 -30.19 -16.19
CA GLY A 91 19.16 -31.37 -16.50
C GLY A 91 18.41 -32.69 -16.45
N GLU A 92 17.13 -32.67 -16.07
CA GLU A 92 16.29 -33.86 -16.09
C GLU A 92 15.93 -34.27 -17.53
N VAL A 93 15.88 -35.58 -17.77
CA VAL A 93 15.59 -36.14 -19.09
C VAL A 93 14.08 -36.17 -19.32
N ILE A 94 13.60 -35.32 -20.24
CA ILE A 94 12.17 -35.25 -20.59
C ILE A 94 11.75 -36.17 -21.72
N ALA A 95 12.69 -36.54 -22.58
CA ALA A 95 12.49 -37.43 -23.71
C ALA A 95 13.79 -38.18 -24.03
N ARG A 96 13.67 -39.42 -24.48
CA ARG A 96 14.80 -40.23 -24.96
C ARG A 96 14.56 -40.60 -26.41
N LEU A 97 15.60 -40.46 -27.23
CA LEU A 97 15.61 -40.90 -28.62
C LEU A 97 16.29 -42.26 -28.71
N ASP A 98 15.94 -43.05 -29.72
CA ASP A 98 16.66 -44.28 -30.07
C ASP A 98 18.09 -43.93 -30.52
N ASP A 99 19.07 -44.29 -29.69
CA ASP A 99 20.48 -43.94 -29.86
C ASP A 99 21.32 -45.11 -30.39
N ARG A 100 20.72 -46.25 -30.78
CA ARG A 100 21.47 -47.45 -31.19
C ARG A 100 22.46 -47.18 -32.32
N LEU A 101 22.05 -46.45 -33.35
CA LEU A 101 22.92 -46.08 -34.47
C LEU A 101 24.03 -45.12 -34.03
N MET A 102 23.71 -44.17 -33.13
CA MET A 102 24.67 -43.20 -32.61
C MET A 102 25.72 -43.89 -31.73
N MET A 103 25.29 -44.84 -30.89
CA MET A 103 26.17 -45.66 -30.07
C MET A 103 27.10 -46.53 -30.93
N ALA A 104 26.58 -47.16 -31.99
CA ALA A 104 27.41 -47.94 -32.90
C ALA A 104 28.46 -47.09 -33.62
N ALA A 105 28.09 -45.90 -34.10
CA ALA A 105 29.02 -44.97 -34.74
C ALA A 105 30.09 -44.44 -33.75
N LEU A 106 29.69 -44.19 -32.51
CA LEU A 106 30.58 -43.78 -31.43
C LEU A 106 31.60 -44.89 -31.10
N GLU A 107 31.15 -46.13 -31.02
CA GLU A 107 32.04 -47.27 -30.74
C GLU A 107 33.04 -47.50 -31.88
N GLN A 108 32.59 -47.43 -33.14
CA GLN A 108 33.49 -47.49 -34.29
C GLN A 108 34.55 -46.39 -34.24
N SER A 109 34.14 -45.17 -33.90
CA SER A 109 35.06 -44.02 -33.81
C SER A 109 36.09 -44.20 -32.69
N LYS A 110 35.69 -44.77 -31.54
CA LYS A 110 36.60 -45.11 -30.44
C LYS A 110 37.59 -46.21 -30.83
N ALA A 111 37.14 -47.24 -31.54
CA ALA A 111 38.01 -48.30 -32.06
C ALA A 111 39.06 -47.74 -33.03
N ASN A 112 38.63 -46.88 -33.96
CA ASN A 112 39.53 -46.20 -34.90
C ASN A 112 40.55 -45.32 -34.16
N LEU A 113 40.11 -44.58 -33.14
CA LEU A 113 40.98 -43.76 -32.30
C LEU A 113 42.02 -44.62 -31.57
N THR A 114 41.60 -45.76 -31.02
CA THR A 114 42.50 -46.68 -30.31
C THR A 114 43.53 -47.29 -31.25
N SER A 115 43.11 -47.73 -32.43
CA SER A 115 44.01 -48.26 -33.46
C SER A 115 45.02 -47.20 -33.92
N ALA A 116 44.59 -45.97 -34.15
CA ALA A 116 45.47 -44.89 -34.60
C ALA A 116 46.53 -44.54 -33.54
N LYS A 117 46.15 -44.53 -32.26
CA LYS A 117 47.10 -44.35 -31.15
C LYS A 117 48.13 -45.48 -31.11
N ALA A 118 47.68 -46.74 -31.20
CA ALA A 118 48.57 -47.89 -31.18
C ALA A 118 49.56 -47.96 -32.36
N SER A 119 49.23 -47.33 -33.49
CA SER A 119 50.14 -47.23 -34.65
C SER A 119 51.06 -46.00 -34.63
N ALA A 120 50.82 -45.05 -33.73
CA ALA A 120 51.60 -43.82 -33.59
C ALA A 120 52.68 -43.91 -32.49
N ASP A 121 52.53 -44.89 -31.59
CA ASP A 121 53.57 -45.36 -30.66
C ASP A 121 54.46 -46.42 -31.33
#